data_AF-A0A5B7X6H9-F1
#
_entry.id   AF-A0A5B7X6H9-F1
#
_cell.length_a   1.000
_cell.length_b   1.000
_cell.length_c   1.000
_cell.angle_alpha   90.00
_cell.angle_beta   90.00
_cell.angle_gamma   90.00
#
_symmetry.space_group_name_H-M   'P 1'
#
loop_
_entity.id
_entity.type
_entity.pdbx_description
1 polymer ?
#
loop_
_entity_poly.entity_id
_entity_poly.type
_entity_poly.pdbx_seq_one_letter_code
_entity_poly.pdbx_strand_id
1 'polypeptide(L)'
;MSFNPLNGNIDFPLNEAPDDPHMGINFDYEFAGKRTGEMVSLLIHSWVIDHQGKVYSRKATYFLPRIDAVEAITKHIKTHLVNMGVDDMFCRRLMRDFEVDNEKAIPYGTMEFSRMVN
;
A
#
# COMPACT_ATOMS: atom_id res chain seq x y z
N MET A 1 -5.48 -10.03 -13.11
CA MET A 1 -6.58 -10.20 -12.13
C MET A 1 -6.70 -8.92 -11.28
N SER A 2 -7.86 -8.64 -10.67
CA SER A 2 -8.03 -7.50 -9.76
C SER A 2 -8.00 -7.95 -8.29
N PHE A 3 -6.94 -7.60 -7.54
CA PHE A 3 -6.93 -7.76 -6.09
C PHE A 3 -7.85 -6.71 -5.46
N ASN A 4 -8.97 -7.18 -4.93
CA ASN A 4 -9.91 -6.35 -4.19
C ASN A 4 -9.66 -6.54 -2.69
N PRO A 5 -9.53 -5.45 -1.92
CA PRO A 5 -9.36 -5.56 -0.48
C PRO A 5 -10.67 -6.02 0.18
N LEU A 6 -10.55 -6.76 1.30
CA LEU A 6 -11.68 -7.28 2.08
C LEU A 6 -12.48 -6.17 2.77
N ASN A 7 -11.78 -5.16 3.28
CA ASN A 7 -12.33 -3.93 3.81
C ASN A 7 -11.79 -2.81 2.90
N GLY A 8 -12.61 -1.83 2.55
CA GLY A 8 -12.18 -0.72 1.69
C GLY A 8 -10.85 -0.09 2.14
N ASN A 9 -10.12 0.51 1.19
CA ASN A 9 -8.88 1.19 1.52
C ASN A 9 -9.14 2.30 2.55
N ILE A 10 -8.30 2.38 3.58
CA ILE A 10 -8.32 3.47 4.55
C ILE A 10 -7.18 4.41 4.15
N ASP A 11 -7.53 5.56 3.58
CA ASP A 11 -6.59 6.60 3.18
C ASP A 11 -6.54 7.71 4.25
N PHE A 12 -5.35 8.23 4.54
CA PHE A 12 -5.16 9.34 5.47
C PHE A 12 -4.05 10.29 4.97
N PRO A 13 -4.24 11.61 4.99
CA PRO A 13 -5.49 12.32 5.25
C PRO A 13 -6.59 11.97 4.24
N LEU A 14 -7.84 11.93 4.70
CA LEU A 14 -8.99 11.53 3.87
C LEU A 14 -9.23 12.56 2.77
N ASN A 15 -9.39 12.10 1.53
CA ASN A 15 -9.71 12.92 0.35
C ASN A 15 -8.73 14.06 0.04
N GLU A 16 -7.49 13.98 0.54
CA GLU A 16 -6.44 14.92 0.20
C GLU A 16 -5.47 14.29 -0.79
N ALA A 17 -5.16 15.04 -1.84
CA ALA A 17 -4.09 14.71 -2.78
C ALA A 17 -2.91 15.69 -2.56
N PRO A 18 -1.69 15.31 -2.98
CA PRO A 18 -0.56 16.25 -3.03
C PRO A 18 -0.86 17.41 -3.98
N ASP A 19 -0.48 18.63 -3.60
CA ASP A 19 -0.67 19.81 -4.45
C ASP A 19 0.18 19.74 -5.74
N ASP A 20 1.38 19.15 -5.67
CA ASP A 20 2.31 19.01 -6.80
C ASP A 20 3.03 17.65 -6.80
N PRO A 21 2.38 16.53 -7.19
CA PRO A 21 2.98 15.19 -7.13
C PRO A 21 4.18 15.00 -8.07
N HIS A 22 4.34 15.85 -9.10
CA HIS A 22 5.45 15.79 -10.04
C HIS A 22 6.75 16.44 -9.52
N MET A 23 6.66 17.26 -8.47
CA MET A 23 7.82 17.96 -7.87
C MET A 23 8.75 17.02 -7.10
N GLY A 24 8.31 15.80 -6.86
CA GLY A 24 9.05 14.77 -6.14
C GLY A 24 8.14 14.11 -5.13
N ILE A 25 8.08 12.78 -5.22
CA ILE A 25 7.42 11.94 -4.24
C ILE A 25 8.33 10.75 -3.95
N ASN A 26 8.28 10.27 -2.72
CA ASN A 26 8.87 9.02 -2.30
C ASN A 26 7.78 8.13 -1.71
N PHE A 27 8.03 6.84 -1.56
CA PHE A 27 7.12 5.94 -0.88
C PHE A 27 7.84 4.97 0.03
N ASP A 28 7.12 4.49 1.04
CA ASP A 28 7.54 3.38 1.88
C ASP A 28 6.34 2.47 2.17
N TYR A 29 6.57 1.29 2.71
CA TYR A 29 5.52 0.34 3.04
C TYR A 29 5.96 -0.65 4.11
N GLU A 30 4.97 -1.27 4.73
CA GLU A 30 5.10 -2.43 5.60
C GLU A 30 3.95 -3.40 5.33
N PHE A 31 4.14 -4.67 5.65
CA PHE A 31 3.11 -5.68 5.48
C PHE A 31 3.11 -6.72 6.59
N ALA A 32 1.96 -7.33 6.83
CA ALA A 32 1.81 -8.43 7.77
C ALA A 32 0.94 -9.53 7.15
N GLY A 33 1.40 -10.78 7.24
CA GLY A 33 0.70 -11.92 6.66
C GLY A 33 0.34 -12.97 7.70
N LYS A 34 -0.92 -13.41 7.74
CA LYS A 34 -1.34 -14.60 8.49
C LYS A 34 -1.77 -15.69 7.54
N ARG A 35 -1.05 -16.81 7.55
CA ARG A 35 -1.36 -17.97 6.73
C ARG A 35 -2.63 -18.67 7.21
N THR A 36 -3.46 -19.12 6.27
CA THR A 36 -4.64 -19.96 6.50
C THR A 36 -4.70 -20.99 5.37
N GLY A 37 -4.03 -22.14 5.55
CA GLY A 37 -3.87 -23.14 4.50
C GLY A 37 -3.01 -22.64 3.33
N GLU A 38 -3.57 -22.63 2.12
CA GLU A 38 -2.95 -22.08 0.90
C GLU A 38 -3.20 -20.57 0.73
N MET A 39 -4.09 -20.02 1.54
CA MET A 39 -4.45 -18.60 1.53
C MET A 39 -3.64 -17.82 2.57
N VAL A 40 -3.55 -16.51 2.38
CA VAL A 40 -2.98 -15.56 3.34
C VAL A 40 -3.94 -14.39 3.54
N SER A 41 -4.17 -14.02 4.80
CA SER A 41 -4.68 -12.71 5.16
C SER A 41 -3.51 -11.75 5.19
N LEU A 42 -3.46 -10.84 4.21
CA LEU A 42 -2.34 -9.93 3.99
C LEU A 42 -2.80 -8.50 4.29
N LEU A 43 -2.19 -7.87 5.28
CA LEU A 43 -2.37 -6.46 5.60
C LEU A 43 -1.21 -5.69 5.01
N ILE A 44 -1.50 -4.60 4.33
CA ILE A 44 -0.51 -3.75 3.66
C ILE A 44 -0.77 -2.32 4.08
N HIS A 45 0.29 -1.65 4.51
CA HIS A 45 0.29 -0.23 4.84
C HIS A 45 1.36 0.43 3.99
N SER A 46 0.98 1.42 3.20
CA SER A 46 1.91 2.18 2.36
C SER A 46 1.82 3.66 2.69
N TRP A 47 2.95 4.36 2.56
CA TRP A 47 3.06 5.80 2.72
C TRP A 47 3.61 6.40 1.43
N VAL A 48 3.04 7.52 1.01
CA VAL A 48 3.56 8.41 -0.02
C VAL A 48 3.96 9.70 0.67
N ILE A 49 5.17 10.17 0.42
CA ILE A 49 5.76 11.36 1.03
C ILE A 49 6.03 12.34 -0.09
N ASP A 50 5.44 13.53 -0.05
CA ASP A 50 5.68 14.56 -1.05
C ASP A 50 6.97 15.35 -0.79
N HIS A 51 7.30 16.24 -1.73
CA HIS A 51 8.49 17.10 -1.68
C HIS A 51 8.52 18.06 -0.48
N GLN A 52 7.38 18.31 0.17
CA GLN A 52 7.27 19.15 1.37
C GLN A 52 7.32 18.32 2.66
N GLY A 53 7.43 16.99 2.53
CA GLY A 53 7.46 16.06 3.66
C GLY A 53 6.09 15.69 4.20
N LYS A 54 4.99 16.05 3.51
CA LYS A 54 3.65 15.63 3.92
C LYS A 54 3.43 14.17 3.57
N VAL A 55 2.83 13.44 4.50
CA VAL A 55 2.68 11.98 4.45
C VAL A 55 1.23 11.61 4.20
N TYR A 56 1.02 10.79 3.17
CA TYR A 56 -0.25 10.19 2.80
C TYR A 56 -0.13 8.69 3.00
N SER A 57 -0.99 8.09 3.81
CA SER A 57 -0.96 6.66 4.09
C SER A 57 -2.21 5.97 3.56
N ARG A 58 -2.02 4.71 3.15
CA ARG A 58 -3.09 3.81 2.73
C ARG A 58 -2.92 2.48 3.44
N LYS A 59 -4.00 1.99 4.02
CA LYS A 59 -4.09 0.64 4.60
C LYS A 59 -5.12 -0.19 3.87
N ALA A 60 -4.79 -1.44 3.57
CA ALA A 60 -5.74 -2.41 3.01
C ALA A 60 -5.47 -3.83 3.51
N THR A 61 -6.53 -4.63 3.60
CA THR A 61 -6.44 -6.06 3.92
C THR A 61 -6.89 -6.87 2.72
N TYR A 62 -6.14 -7.88 2.34
CA TYR A 62 -6.43 -8.79 1.24
C TYR A 62 -6.52 -10.23 1.76
N PHE A 63 -7.35 -11.04 1.12
CA PHE A 63 -7.37 -12.49 1.34
C PHE A 63 -7.23 -13.19 0.00
N LEU A 64 -6.07 -13.81 -0.21
CA LEU A 64 -5.63 -14.28 -1.53
C LEU A 64 -4.71 -15.50 -1.39
N PRO A 65 -4.49 -16.25 -2.48
CA PRO A 65 -3.49 -17.32 -2.51
C PRO A 65 -2.10 -16.79 -2.16
N ARG A 66 -1.31 -17.56 -1.39
CA ARG A 66 0.04 -17.13 -0.97
C ARG A 66 0.94 -16.72 -2.15
N ILE A 67 0.77 -17.36 -3.30
CA ILE A 67 1.56 -17.08 -4.52
C ILE A 67 1.35 -15.66 -5.04
N ASP A 68 0.19 -15.04 -4.75
CA ASP A 68 -0.19 -13.73 -5.26
C ASP A 68 0.19 -12.58 -4.31
N ALA A 69 0.75 -12.89 -3.14
CA ALA A 69 1.02 -11.90 -2.09
C ALA A 69 1.96 -10.78 -2.57
N VAL A 70 3.01 -11.14 -3.30
CA VAL A 70 4.01 -10.19 -3.85
C VAL A 70 3.36 -9.25 -4.87
N GLU A 71 2.53 -9.81 -5.76
CA GLU A 71 1.81 -9.01 -6.76
C GLU A 71 0.81 -8.06 -6.09
N ALA A 72 0.13 -8.51 -5.02
CA ALA A 72 -0.81 -7.69 -4.28
C ALA A 72 -0.14 -6.48 -3.59
N ILE A 73 1.03 -6.66 -2.96
CA ILE A 73 1.82 -5.56 -2.37
C ILE A 73 2.22 -4.55 -3.45
N THR A 74 2.77 -5.05 -4.56
CA THR A 74 3.20 -4.20 -5.68
C THR A 74 2.03 -3.39 -6.24
N LYS A 75 0.88 -4.04 -6.44
CA LYS A 75 -0.32 -3.39 -6.97
C LYS A 75 -0.91 -2.39 -5.99
N HIS A 76 -0.90 -2.70 -4.69
CA HIS A 76 -1.37 -1.80 -3.65
C HIS A 76 -0.62 -0.47 -3.68
N ILE A 77 0.72 -0.52 -3.66
CA ILE A 77 1.58 0.66 -3.71
C ILE A 77 1.37 1.44 -5.00
N LYS A 78 1.36 0.76 -6.15
CA LYS A 78 1.11 1.41 -7.45
C LYS A 78 -0.23 2.12 -7.48
N THR A 79 -1.27 1.50 -6.94
CA THR A 79 -2.61 2.10 -6.87
C THR A 79 -2.65 3.29 -5.91
N HIS A 80 -1.83 3.27 -4.85
CA HIS A 80 -1.68 4.41 -3.96
C HIS A 80 -1.06 5.61 -4.69
N LEU A 81 0.08 5.39 -5.36
CA LEU A 81 0.75 6.42 -6.16
C LEU A 81 -0.17 7.04 -7.22
N VAL A 82 -0.86 6.21 -8.01
CA VAL A 82 -1.77 6.69 -9.07
C VAL A 82 -2.94 7.50 -8.47
N ASN A 83 -3.51 7.06 -7.35
CA ASN A 83 -4.59 7.80 -6.70
C ASN A 83 -4.12 9.13 -6.09
N MET A 84 -2.83 9.28 -5.80
CA MET A 84 -2.20 10.54 -5.39
C MET A 84 -1.86 11.46 -6.57
N GLY A 85 -2.33 11.15 -7.79
CA GLY A 85 -2.10 11.98 -8.98
C GLY A 85 -0.70 11.85 -9.57
N VAL A 86 0.08 10.86 -9.13
CA VAL A 86 1.38 10.55 -9.73
C VAL A 86 1.14 9.99 -11.13
N ASP A 87 1.74 10.61 -12.15
CA ASP A 87 1.57 10.15 -13.53
C ASP A 87 2.16 8.73 -13.74
N ASP A 88 1.63 8.00 -14.73
CA ASP A 88 2.02 6.60 -14.98
C ASP A 88 3.50 6.47 -15.32
N MET A 89 4.10 7.46 -16.01
CA MET A 89 5.52 7.42 -16.36
C MET A 89 6.39 7.55 -15.11
N PHE A 90 6.04 8.45 -14.19
CA PHE A 90 6.75 8.62 -12.95
C PHE A 90 6.53 7.44 -11.99
N CYS A 91 5.32 6.89 -11.92
CA CYS A 91 5.04 5.63 -11.21
C CYS A 91 5.94 4.49 -11.72
N ARG A 92 6.07 4.33 -13.05
CA ARG A 92 6.96 3.32 -13.63
C ARG A 92 8.42 3.54 -13.25
N ARG A 93 8.86 4.80 -13.16
CA ARG A 93 10.23 5.13 -12.73
C ARG A 93 10.48 4.75 -11.28
N LEU A 94 9.54 5.06 -10.39
CA LEU A 94 9.62 4.74 -8.96
C LEU A 94 9.57 3.23 -8.70
N MET A 95 8.77 2.50 -9.48
CA MET A 95 8.56 1.06 -9.32
C MET A 95 9.51 0.21 -10.18
N ARG A 96 10.45 0.81 -10.93
CA ARG A 96 11.28 0.09 -11.92
C ARG A 96 12.08 -1.04 -11.28
N ASP A 97 12.70 -0.72 -10.14
CA ASP A 97 13.61 -1.62 -9.41
C ASP A 97 12.98 -2.03 -8.07
N PHE A 98 11.65 -1.94 -7.96
CA PHE A 98 10.93 -2.29 -6.75
C PHE A 98 10.85 -3.81 -6.60
N GLU A 99 11.33 -4.30 -5.46
CA GLU A 99 11.16 -5.67 -5.01
C GLU A 99 10.52 -5.66 -3.62
N VAL A 100 9.71 -6.69 -3.34
CA VAL A 100 9.14 -6.84 -2.00
C VAL A 100 10.24 -7.26 -1.03
N ASP A 101 10.53 -6.39 -0.08
CA ASP A 101 11.55 -6.51 0.93
C ASP A 101 10.97 -7.19 2.17
N ASN A 102 11.51 -8.35 2.53
CA ASN A 102 11.05 -9.10 3.69
C ASN A 102 11.38 -8.40 5.03
N GLU A 103 12.30 -7.43 5.05
CA GLU A 103 12.57 -6.61 6.25
C GLU A 103 11.40 -5.66 6.57
N LYS A 104 10.55 -5.37 5.58
CA LYS A 104 9.30 -4.61 5.75
C LYS A 104 8.16 -5.47 6.32
N ALA A 105 8.39 -6.77 6.55
CA ALA A 105 7.43 -7.66 7.18
C ALA A 105 7.38 -7.44 8.69
N ILE A 106 6.19 -7.18 9.23
CA ILE A 106 5.97 -6.99 10.66
C ILE A 106 5.07 -8.09 11.24
N PRO A 107 5.10 -8.33 12.58
CA PRO A 107 4.27 -9.34 13.20
C PRO A 107 2.77 -9.10 12.95
N TYR A 108 2.02 -10.16 12.67
CA TYR A 108 0.58 -10.04 12.46
C TYR A 108 -0.13 -9.55 13.72
N GLY A 109 -0.86 -8.44 13.60
CA GLY A 109 -1.57 -7.78 14.70
C GLY A 109 -0.92 -6.51 15.24
N THR A 110 0.29 -6.15 14.80
CA THR A 110 0.86 -4.82 15.08
C THR A 110 0.24 -3.73 14.21
N MET A 111 -0.33 -4.08 13.07
CA MET A 111 -1.16 -3.15 12.30
C MET A 111 -2.53 -2.99 12.96
N GLU A 112 -2.73 -1.85 13.61
CA GLU A 112 -4.04 -1.44 14.07
C GLU A 112 -4.93 -1.09 12.87
N PHE A 113 -5.79 -2.03 12.48
CA PHE A 113 -7.11 -1.75 11.90
C PHE A 113 -8.10 -1.68 13.06
N SER A 114 -7.88 -0.76 14.00
CA SER A 114 -8.89 -0.45 15.00
C SER A 114 -10.16 -0.10 14.23
N ARG A 115 -11.21 -0.91 14.41
CA ARG A 115 -12.50 -0.78 13.73
C ARG A 115 -12.96 0.69 13.81
N MET A 116 -12.72 1.47 12.76
CA MET A 116 -13.44 2.72 12.52
C MET A 116 -14.81 2.35 11.92
N VAL A 117 -15.58 1.63 12.74
CA VAL A 117 -17.03 1.60 12.67
C VAL A 117 -17.48 1.82 14.11
N ASN A 118 -17.59 3.10 14.46
CA ASN A 118 -18.59 3.67 15.35
C ASN A 118 -18.68 5.16 15.04
#